data_AF-A0A1Q3GUP8-F1
#
_entry.id   AF-A0A1Q3GUP8-F1
#
_cell.length_a   1.000
_cell.length_b   1.000
_cell.length_c   1.000
_cell.angle_alpha   90.00
_cell.angle_beta   90.00
_cell.angle_gamma   90.00
#
_symmetry.space_group_name_H-M   'P 1'
#
loop_
_entity.id
_entity.type
_entity.pdbx_description
1 polymer ?
#
loop_
_entity_poly.entity_id
_entity_poly.type
_entity_poly.pdbx_seq_one_letter_code
_entity_poly.pdbx_strand_id
1 'polypeptide(L)'
;MKIFFIIGLVGCIGLGQAQAQAFYISKDFEKPGVTEYIKIMWAEHVSYWTSTNKKEVSLTNHHKGIAEDVSDGYLYAVSFPNSKKVYRLHQVTQGKEQLICTHPDGKVQIFEPLPILYYSKNFEKQGITEYLNYDQKSDTYWYYTNKNRNRKIKLIVVNKEQGSYKFPGGKSIYRLSIAGACGGQLRCIHPNGRTQYFKFYEWTD
;
A
#
# COMPACT_ATOMS: atom_id res chain seq x y z
N MET A 1 47.62 -19.38 -1.57
CA MET A 1 46.41 -19.11 -2.37
C MET A 1 45.25 -18.81 -1.43
N LYS A 2 44.79 -17.57 -1.37
CA LYS A 2 43.59 -17.18 -0.61
C LYS A 2 42.52 -16.78 -1.64
N ILE A 3 41.46 -17.57 -1.74
CA ILE A 3 40.29 -17.25 -2.56
C ILE A 3 39.34 -16.43 -1.68
N PHE A 4 39.15 -15.16 -2.04
CA PHE A 4 38.11 -14.31 -1.46
C PHE A 4 36.78 -14.65 -2.15
N PHE A 5 35.83 -15.19 -1.39
CA PHE A 5 34.43 -15.24 -1.79
C PHE A 5 33.80 -13.87 -1.50
N ILE A 6 33.63 -13.06 -2.54
CA ILE A 6 32.71 -11.92 -2.53
C ILE A 6 31.33 -12.53 -2.81
N ILE A 7 30.56 -12.79 -1.75
CA ILE A 7 29.13 -13.07 -1.90
C ILE A 7 28.46 -11.74 -2.24
N GLY A 8 28.07 -11.63 -3.51
CA GLY A 8 27.33 -10.50 -4.04
C GLY A 8 26.02 -10.30 -3.28
N LEU A 9 25.89 -9.12 -2.68
CA LEU A 9 24.61 -8.56 -2.30
C LEU A 9 23.79 -8.41 -3.60
N VAL A 10 22.78 -9.26 -3.77
CA VAL A 10 21.76 -9.08 -4.80
C VAL A 10 21.05 -7.78 -4.49
N GLY A 11 21.41 -6.74 -5.26
CA GLY A 11 20.74 -5.46 -5.24
C GLY A 11 19.35 -5.61 -5.82
N CYS A 12 18.34 -5.37 -4.98
CA CYS A 12 16.99 -5.07 -5.43
C CYS A 12 16.97 -3.65 -6.01
N ILE A 13 17.52 -3.47 -7.21
CA ILE A 13 17.39 -2.22 -7.96
C ILE A 13 17.08 -2.53 -9.42
N GLY A 14 15.86 -2.17 -9.81
CA GLY A 14 15.54 -1.85 -11.21
C GLY A 14 14.56 -2.80 -11.88
N LEU A 15 13.27 -2.45 -11.82
CA LEU A 15 12.29 -2.38 -12.92
C LEU A 15 10.90 -2.68 -12.35
N GLY A 16 10.04 -1.66 -12.30
CA GLY A 16 8.66 -1.73 -11.79
C GLY A 16 8.61 -1.98 -10.29
N GLN A 17 8.48 -0.93 -9.47
CA GLN A 17 8.14 -1.13 -8.07
C GLN A 17 6.72 -1.71 -8.00
N ALA A 18 6.60 -3.04 -8.05
CA ALA A 18 5.46 -3.72 -7.49
C ALA A 18 5.32 -3.16 -6.06
N GLN A 19 4.21 -2.49 -5.78
CA GLN A 19 3.94 -2.05 -4.43
C GLN A 19 4.04 -3.29 -3.54
N ALA A 20 4.85 -3.21 -2.47
CA ALA A 20 4.95 -4.30 -1.50
C ALA A 20 3.56 -4.71 -0.99
N GLN A 21 2.61 -3.77 -1.01
CA GLN A 21 1.23 -3.97 -0.62
C GLN A 21 0.30 -2.94 -1.31
N ALA A 22 -0.80 -3.43 -1.88
CA ALA A 22 -1.88 -2.63 -2.46
C ALA A 22 -3.23 -3.05 -1.87
N PHE A 23 -4.12 -2.09 -1.67
CA PHE A 23 -5.45 -2.30 -1.09
C PHE A 23 -6.52 -1.77 -2.02
N TYR A 24 -7.63 -2.49 -2.10
CA TYR A 24 -8.72 -2.23 -3.02
C TYR A 24 -10.06 -2.37 -2.30
N ILE A 25 -11.03 -1.54 -2.68
CA ILE A 25 -12.35 -1.50 -2.06
C ILE A 25 -13.46 -1.49 -3.12
N SER A 26 -14.47 -2.31 -2.92
CA SER A 26 -15.72 -2.32 -3.67
C SER A 26 -16.88 -2.26 -2.68
N LYS A 27 -17.99 -1.63 -3.04
CA LYS A 27 -19.17 -1.54 -2.17
C LYS A 27 -20.44 -1.87 -2.94
N ASP A 28 -21.37 -2.52 -2.24
CA ASP A 28 -22.72 -2.80 -2.71
C ASP A 28 -22.77 -3.70 -3.96
N PHE A 29 -21.74 -4.52 -4.18
CA PHE A 29 -21.67 -5.40 -5.37
C PHE A 29 -22.47 -6.70 -5.17
N GLU A 30 -22.04 -7.59 -4.27
CA GLU A 30 -22.78 -8.83 -3.99
C GLU A 30 -24.03 -8.57 -3.14
N LYS A 31 -23.93 -7.64 -2.18
CA LYS A 31 -24.98 -7.34 -1.21
C LYS A 31 -25.00 -5.84 -0.89
N PRO A 32 -26.17 -5.19 -0.92
CA PRO A 32 -26.32 -3.82 -0.44
C PRO A 32 -25.86 -3.68 1.02
N GLY A 33 -25.13 -2.61 1.32
CA GLY A 33 -24.53 -2.30 2.62
C GLY A 33 -23.19 -3.00 2.88
N VAL A 34 -22.76 -3.95 2.06
CA VAL A 34 -21.50 -4.68 2.25
C VAL A 34 -20.38 -4.00 1.47
N THR A 35 -19.23 -3.91 2.10
CA THR A 35 -17.98 -3.45 1.48
C THR A 35 -17.02 -4.62 1.41
N GLU A 36 -16.42 -4.82 0.26
CA GLU A 36 -15.49 -5.89 -0.04
C GLU A 36 -14.11 -5.32 -0.24
N TYR A 37 -13.11 -6.04 0.25
CA TYR A 37 -11.73 -5.59 0.25
C TYR A 37 -10.84 -6.65 -0.37
N ILE A 38 -9.89 -6.21 -1.17
CA ILE A 38 -8.80 -7.06 -1.68
C ILE A 38 -7.47 -6.41 -1.31
N LYS A 39 -6.54 -7.23 -0.83
CA LYS A 39 -5.16 -6.87 -0.55
C LYS A 39 -4.26 -7.73 -1.42
N ILE A 40 -3.36 -7.11 -2.17
CA ILE A 40 -2.32 -7.79 -2.94
C ILE A 40 -0.99 -7.41 -2.31
N MET A 41 -0.24 -8.41 -1.84
CA MET A 41 1.13 -8.24 -1.33
C MET A 41 2.12 -8.93 -2.24
N TRP A 42 3.22 -8.24 -2.55
CA TRP A 42 4.33 -8.78 -3.35
C TRP A 42 3.95 -9.31 -4.73
N ALA A 43 2.81 -8.84 -5.26
CA ALA A 43 2.21 -9.42 -6.46
C ALA A 43 2.02 -10.96 -6.37
N GLU A 44 1.96 -11.54 -5.16
CA GLU A 44 1.85 -12.98 -4.95
C GLU A 44 0.67 -13.32 -4.04
N HIS A 45 0.64 -12.73 -2.84
CA HIS A 45 -0.36 -13.04 -1.83
C HIS A 45 -1.58 -12.15 -1.99
N VAL A 46 -2.73 -12.77 -2.22
CA VAL A 46 -4.01 -12.07 -2.36
C VAL A 46 -4.89 -12.43 -1.17
N SER A 47 -5.35 -11.44 -0.42
CA SER A 47 -6.31 -11.61 0.68
C SER A 47 -7.62 -10.92 0.35
N TYR A 48 -8.72 -11.48 0.84
CA TYR A 48 -10.07 -10.94 0.72
C TYR A 48 -10.77 -10.87 2.09
N TRP A 49 -11.54 -9.80 2.34
CA TRP A 49 -12.44 -9.71 3.50
C TRP A 49 -13.61 -8.77 3.19
N THR A 50 -14.55 -8.67 4.13
CA THR A 50 -15.70 -7.77 4.00
C THR A 50 -15.91 -6.92 5.24
N SER A 51 -16.70 -5.86 5.14
CA SER A 51 -17.12 -5.06 6.30
C SER A 51 -17.87 -5.87 7.36
N THR A 52 -18.54 -6.95 6.95
CA THR A 52 -19.29 -7.86 7.84
C THR A 52 -18.47 -9.03 8.36
N ASN A 53 -17.37 -9.39 7.69
CA ASN A 53 -16.45 -10.43 8.11
C ASN A 53 -15.01 -9.91 7.91
N LYS A 54 -14.45 -9.36 8.99
CA LYS A 54 -13.13 -8.71 9.01
C LYS A 54 -11.95 -9.70 9.04
N LYS A 55 -12.22 -11.00 9.12
CA LYS A 55 -11.16 -12.00 9.06
C LYS A 55 -10.67 -12.12 7.61
N GLU A 56 -9.40 -11.79 7.38
CA GLU A 56 -8.77 -11.99 6.06
C GLU A 56 -8.84 -13.47 5.65
N VAL A 57 -9.25 -13.69 4.41
CA VAL A 57 -9.19 -14.98 3.72
C VAL A 57 -8.10 -14.90 2.68
N SER A 58 -7.03 -15.68 2.86
CA SER A 58 -5.98 -15.81 1.85
C SER A 58 -6.50 -16.62 0.67
N LEU A 59 -6.49 -16.02 -0.51
CA LEU A 59 -6.88 -16.65 -1.75
C LEU A 59 -5.71 -17.47 -2.31
N THR A 60 -6.02 -18.59 -2.97
CA THR A 60 -5.03 -19.39 -3.68
C THR A 60 -4.72 -18.71 -5.00
N ASN A 61 -3.49 -18.21 -5.16
CA ASN A 61 -3.00 -17.71 -6.43
C ASN A 61 -2.42 -18.88 -7.26
N HIS A 62 -2.98 -19.11 -8.45
CA HIS A 62 -2.63 -20.26 -9.29
C HIS A 62 -1.26 -20.15 -9.97
N HIS A 63 -0.67 -18.95 -10.02
CA HIS A 63 0.59 -18.69 -10.73
C HIS A 63 1.76 -18.34 -9.81
N LYS A 64 1.55 -18.33 -8.47
CA LYS A 64 2.56 -17.89 -7.48
C LYS A 64 3.16 -16.52 -7.83
N GLY A 65 2.31 -15.60 -8.28
CA GLY A 65 2.76 -14.32 -8.82
C GLY A 65 1.74 -13.70 -9.76
N ILE A 66 2.24 -12.86 -10.67
CA ILE A 66 1.50 -12.32 -11.81
C ILE A 66 1.30 -13.47 -12.82
N ALA A 67 0.06 -13.70 -13.21
CA ALA A 67 -0.30 -14.69 -14.23
C ALA A 67 0.12 -14.21 -15.63
N GLU A 68 -0.07 -12.92 -15.90
CA GLU A 68 0.28 -12.27 -17.17
C GLU A 68 0.53 -10.79 -16.94
N ASP A 69 1.61 -10.27 -17.53
CA ASP A 69 1.90 -8.84 -17.61
C ASP A 69 1.22 -8.30 -18.87
N VAL A 70 0.28 -7.37 -18.69
CA VAL A 70 -0.52 -6.81 -19.78
C VAL A 70 -0.16 -5.34 -19.95
N SER A 71 -0.45 -4.80 -21.14
CA SER A 71 0.02 -3.46 -21.52
C SER A 71 -0.32 -2.35 -20.52
N ASP A 72 -1.40 -2.51 -19.75
CA ASP A 72 -1.92 -1.53 -18.79
C ASP A 72 -1.84 -1.98 -17.32
N GLY A 73 -1.24 -3.13 -17.00
CA GLY A 73 -1.26 -3.67 -15.65
C GLY A 73 -0.90 -5.15 -15.51
N TYR A 74 -1.47 -5.80 -14.48
CA TYR A 74 -1.16 -7.18 -14.13
C TYR A 74 -2.41 -8.04 -14.02
N LEU A 75 -2.34 -9.29 -14.46
CA LEU A 75 -3.40 -10.29 -14.29
C LEU A 75 -3.06 -11.29 -13.19
N TYR A 76 -4.06 -11.66 -12.40
CA TYR A 76 -4.01 -12.71 -11.39
C TYR A 76 -5.18 -13.67 -11.60
N ALA A 77 -4.93 -14.97 -11.38
CA ALA A 77 -5.98 -15.97 -11.29
C ALA A 77 -6.00 -16.52 -9.86
N VAL A 78 -7.12 -16.30 -9.17
CA VAL A 78 -7.25 -16.63 -7.74
C VAL A 78 -8.52 -17.41 -7.45
N SER A 79 -8.49 -18.23 -6.40
CA SER A 79 -9.67 -18.93 -5.89
C SER A 79 -9.77 -18.79 -4.37
N PHE A 80 -10.98 -18.88 -3.84
CA PHE A 80 -11.16 -19.10 -2.40
C PHE A 80 -10.54 -20.45 -2.00
N PRO A 81 -10.07 -20.59 -0.75
CA PRO A 81 -9.59 -21.87 -0.24
C PRO A 81 -10.61 -22.98 -0.48
N ASN A 82 -10.14 -24.11 -1.02
CA ASN A 82 -10.95 -25.29 -1.33
C ASN A 82 -12.06 -25.08 -2.39
N SER A 83 -12.03 -23.98 -3.13
CA SER A 83 -12.96 -23.72 -4.24
C SER A 83 -12.29 -23.95 -5.60
N LYS A 84 -13.01 -24.55 -6.53
CA LYS A 84 -12.61 -24.66 -7.96
C LYS A 84 -13.00 -23.43 -8.79
N LYS A 85 -13.74 -22.48 -8.19
CA LYS A 85 -14.17 -21.26 -8.86
C LYS A 85 -13.00 -20.29 -8.94
N VAL A 86 -12.60 -19.95 -10.16
CA VAL A 86 -11.49 -19.04 -10.44
C VAL A 86 -12.03 -17.65 -10.74
N TYR A 87 -11.46 -16.66 -10.06
CA TYR A 87 -11.68 -15.23 -10.27
C TYR A 87 -10.45 -14.68 -11.00
N ARG A 88 -10.67 -13.79 -11.96
CA ARG A 88 -9.59 -13.11 -12.67
C ARG A 88 -9.51 -11.69 -12.17
N LEU A 89 -8.36 -11.29 -11.63
CA LEU A 89 -8.11 -9.93 -11.18
C LEU A 89 -7.19 -9.24 -12.19
N HIS A 90 -7.63 -8.13 -12.75
CA HIS A 90 -6.84 -7.24 -13.59
C HIS A 90 -6.54 -5.96 -12.82
N GLN A 91 -5.31 -5.86 -12.33
CA GLN A 91 -4.80 -4.69 -11.64
C GLN A 91 -4.32 -3.68 -12.67
N VAL A 92 -5.16 -2.71 -12.99
CA VAL A 92 -4.84 -1.63 -13.92
C VAL A 92 -3.93 -0.62 -13.21
N THR A 93 -2.72 -0.41 -13.74
CA THR A 93 -1.71 0.50 -13.17
C THR A 93 -1.48 1.73 -14.04
N GLN A 94 -1.91 1.70 -15.30
CA GLN A 94 -1.86 2.85 -16.21
C GLN A 94 -3.21 3.57 -16.28
N GLY A 95 -3.19 4.90 -16.17
CA GLY A 95 -4.41 5.72 -16.25
C GLY A 95 -5.24 5.71 -14.96
N LYS A 96 -6.51 5.27 -15.04
CA LYS A 96 -7.38 5.16 -13.86
C LYS A 96 -7.06 3.85 -13.13
N GLU A 97 -6.16 3.93 -12.17
CA GLU A 97 -5.86 2.81 -11.26
C GLU A 97 -7.13 2.21 -10.66
N GLN A 98 -7.28 0.90 -10.84
CA GLN A 98 -8.40 0.11 -10.32
C GLN A 98 -8.05 -1.38 -10.37
N LEU A 99 -8.79 -2.20 -9.63
CA LEU A 99 -8.72 -3.65 -9.74
C LEU A 99 -10.05 -4.16 -10.28
N ILE A 100 -10.02 -4.75 -11.48
CA ILE A 100 -11.19 -5.32 -12.12
C ILE A 100 -11.22 -6.82 -11.80
N CYS A 101 -12.26 -7.28 -11.14
CA CYS A 101 -12.48 -8.69 -10.85
C CYS A 101 -13.56 -9.26 -11.78
N THR A 102 -13.19 -10.22 -12.63
CA THR A 102 -14.14 -11.06 -13.37
C THR A 102 -14.44 -12.32 -12.57
N HIS A 103 -15.71 -12.46 -12.19
CA HIS A 103 -16.24 -13.59 -11.44
C HIS A 103 -16.38 -14.84 -12.34
N PRO A 104 -16.44 -16.05 -11.75
CA PRO A 104 -16.63 -17.29 -12.49
C PRO A 104 -17.90 -17.35 -13.34
N ASP A 105 -18.93 -16.57 -13.00
CA ASP A 105 -20.20 -16.46 -13.74
C ASP A 105 -20.18 -15.35 -14.81
N GLY A 106 -19.03 -14.66 -14.97
CA GLY A 106 -18.85 -13.57 -15.91
C GLY A 106 -19.21 -12.18 -15.38
N LYS A 107 -19.73 -12.06 -14.15
CA LYS A 107 -19.96 -10.73 -13.55
C LYS A 107 -18.64 -10.00 -13.36
N VAL A 108 -18.69 -8.67 -13.47
CA VAL A 108 -17.52 -7.81 -13.33
C VAL A 108 -17.71 -6.87 -12.15
N GLN A 109 -16.75 -6.90 -11.23
CA GLN A 109 -16.69 -6.05 -10.05
C GLN A 109 -15.48 -5.13 -10.16
N ILE A 110 -15.68 -3.84 -9.93
CA ILE A 110 -14.61 -2.84 -9.96
C ILE A 110 -14.29 -2.46 -8.53
N PHE A 111 -13.01 -2.57 -8.16
CA PHE A 111 -12.51 -2.06 -6.90
C PHE A 111 -11.66 -0.81 -7.13
N GLU A 112 -11.92 0.21 -6.34
CA GLU A 112 -11.12 1.43 -6.31
C GLU A 112 -9.90 1.22 -5.39
N PRO A 113 -8.72 1.77 -5.73
CA PRO A 113 -7.55 1.66 -4.88
C PRO A 113 -7.72 2.49 -3.60
N LEU A 114 -7.41 1.89 -2.46
CA LEU A 114 -7.28 2.60 -1.20
C LEU A 114 -5.90 3.26 -1.12
N PRO A 115 -5.80 4.46 -0.52
CA PRO A 115 -4.55 5.18 -0.53
C PRO A 115 -3.51 4.55 0.40
N ILE A 116 -2.24 4.70 0.03
CA ILE A 116 -1.13 4.38 0.91
C ILE A 116 -1.18 5.31 2.11
N LEU A 117 -1.35 4.73 3.29
CA LEU A 117 -1.53 5.46 4.53
C LEU A 117 -0.62 4.86 5.60
N TYR A 118 0.14 5.73 6.25
CA TYR A 118 0.92 5.40 7.43
C TYR A 118 0.39 6.17 8.63
N TYR A 119 0.52 5.61 9.84
CA TYR A 119 0.06 6.25 11.06
C TYR A 119 1.04 6.09 12.21
N SER A 120 1.07 7.09 13.10
CA SER A 120 1.86 7.07 14.33
C SER A 120 0.99 7.56 15.48
N LYS A 121 0.95 6.83 16.60
CA LYS A 121 0.10 7.15 17.76
C LYS A 121 0.96 7.72 18.88
N ASN A 122 0.44 8.75 19.56
CA ASN A 122 0.98 9.30 20.80
C ASN A 122 2.42 9.83 20.71
N PHE A 123 2.90 10.23 19.52
CA PHE A 123 4.28 10.69 19.35
C PHE A 123 4.48 12.13 19.84
N GLU A 124 3.77 13.11 19.26
CA GLU A 124 3.86 14.50 19.75
C GLU A 124 3.03 14.74 21.01
N LYS A 125 1.87 14.08 21.10
CA LYS A 125 0.95 14.25 22.23
C LYS A 125 0.10 13.01 22.43
N GLN A 126 -0.12 12.63 23.68
CA GLN A 126 -1.03 11.54 24.04
C GLN A 126 -2.45 11.79 23.50
N GLY A 127 -3.06 10.76 22.92
CA GLY A 127 -4.38 10.80 22.30
C GLY A 127 -4.39 11.34 20.85
N ILE A 128 -3.24 11.77 20.33
CA ILE A 128 -3.10 12.18 18.93
C ILE A 128 -2.59 11.01 18.10
N THR A 129 -3.25 10.76 16.98
CA THR A 129 -2.73 9.90 15.92
C THR A 129 -2.41 10.77 14.73
N GLU A 130 -1.19 10.70 14.27
CA GLU A 130 -0.68 11.39 13.10
C GLU A 130 -0.71 10.42 11.92
N TYR A 131 -0.99 10.95 10.74
CA TYR A 131 -1.17 10.19 9.51
C TYR A 131 -0.33 10.82 8.41
N LEU A 132 0.33 9.96 7.62
CA LEU A 132 1.02 10.31 6.39
C LEU A 132 0.38 9.52 5.25
N ASN A 133 -0.37 10.23 4.41
CA ASN A 133 -0.97 9.68 3.22
C ASN A 133 -0.03 9.96 2.04
N TYR A 134 0.40 8.92 1.33
CA TYR A 134 1.25 9.06 0.18
C TYR A 134 0.40 8.98 -1.08
N ASP A 135 0.41 10.06 -1.85
CA ASP A 135 -0.18 10.13 -3.18
C ASP A 135 0.89 9.78 -4.20
N GLN A 136 0.77 8.61 -4.83
CA GLN A 136 1.73 8.13 -5.81
C GLN A 136 1.70 8.94 -7.11
N LYS A 137 0.53 9.45 -7.51
CA LYS A 137 0.38 10.19 -8.78
C LYS A 137 1.10 11.53 -8.72
N SER A 138 0.98 12.22 -7.59
CA SER A 138 1.68 13.48 -7.37
C SER A 138 3.00 13.34 -6.62
N ASP A 139 3.42 12.11 -6.32
CA ASP A 139 4.60 11.76 -5.54
C ASP A 139 4.76 12.65 -4.29
N THR A 140 3.68 12.78 -3.51
CA THR A 140 3.63 13.72 -2.38
C THR A 140 3.02 13.08 -1.14
N TYR A 141 3.59 13.43 0.02
CA TYR A 141 2.99 13.15 1.32
C TYR A 141 2.03 14.23 1.78
N TRP A 142 0.87 13.80 2.28
CA TRP A 142 -0.11 14.61 2.97
C TRP A 142 -0.14 14.22 4.45
N TYR A 143 0.06 15.21 5.31
CA TYR A 143 0.02 15.05 6.76
C TYR A 143 -1.32 15.48 7.34
N TYR A 144 -1.84 14.72 8.30
CA TYR A 144 -2.97 15.13 9.14
C TYR A 144 -2.98 14.34 10.45
N THR A 145 -3.90 14.69 11.34
CA THR A 145 -4.13 14.00 12.62
C THR A 145 -5.57 13.53 12.73
N ASN A 146 -5.85 12.68 13.72
CA ASN A 146 -7.22 12.29 14.06
C ASN A 146 -8.12 13.49 14.43
N LYS A 147 -7.56 14.65 14.81
CA LYS A 147 -8.32 15.87 15.14
C LYS A 147 -8.62 16.77 13.95
N ASN A 148 -7.91 16.62 12.83
CA ASN A 148 -8.05 17.47 11.64
C ASN A 148 -8.06 16.67 10.33
N ARG A 149 -8.75 15.51 10.32
CA ARG A 149 -8.80 14.58 9.18
C ARG A 149 -9.14 15.23 7.83
N ASN A 150 -9.98 16.28 7.84
CA ASN A 150 -10.43 16.97 6.62
C ASN A 150 -9.50 18.13 6.20
N ARG A 151 -8.46 18.45 6.99
CA ARG A 151 -7.52 19.54 6.72
C ARG A 151 -6.12 18.97 6.54
N LYS A 152 -5.94 18.20 5.47
CA LYS A 152 -4.66 17.60 5.11
C LYS A 152 -3.67 18.68 4.69
N ILE A 153 -2.43 18.56 5.14
CA ILE A 153 -1.33 19.48 4.84
C ILE A 153 -0.40 18.81 3.85
N LYS A 154 -0.24 19.39 2.66
CA LYS A 154 0.73 18.92 1.66
C LYS A 154 2.13 19.20 2.16
N LEU A 155 2.97 18.17 2.31
CA LEU A 155 4.39 18.36 2.62
C LEU A 155 5.14 18.82 1.37
N ILE A 156 6.11 19.70 1.55
CA ILE A 156 6.95 20.22 0.48
C ILE A 156 8.26 19.42 0.46
N VAL A 157 8.58 18.84 -0.70
CA VAL A 157 9.87 18.18 -0.94
C VAL A 157 10.98 19.23 -0.95
N VAL A 158 12.02 19.03 -0.13
CA VAL A 158 13.22 19.87 -0.10
C VAL A 158 14.37 19.20 -0.84
N ASN A 159 14.59 17.91 -0.59
CA ASN A 159 15.55 17.08 -1.30
C ASN A 159 14.98 15.66 -1.38
N LYS A 160 14.66 15.21 -2.59
CA LYS A 160 14.00 13.91 -2.82
C LYS A 160 14.91 12.73 -2.50
N GLU A 161 16.17 12.78 -2.91
CA GLU A 161 17.16 11.71 -2.69
C GLU A 161 17.39 11.43 -1.20
N GLN A 162 17.37 12.50 -0.40
CA GLN A 162 17.53 12.41 1.06
C GLN A 162 16.19 12.22 1.79
N GLY A 163 15.07 12.10 1.08
CA GLY A 163 13.74 12.03 1.65
C GLY A 163 13.43 13.20 2.59
N SER A 164 13.88 14.41 2.24
CA SER A 164 13.76 15.60 3.08
C SER A 164 12.52 16.41 2.73
N TYR A 165 11.70 16.70 3.74
CA TYR A 165 10.40 17.37 3.61
C TYR A 165 10.26 18.51 4.62
N LYS A 166 9.40 19.47 4.33
CA LYS A 166 8.99 20.52 5.27
C LYS A 166 7.50 20.81 5.22
N PHE A 167 6.97 21.34 6.31
CA PHE A 167 5.64 21.93 6.33
C PHE A 167 5.62 23.27 5.56
N PRO A 168 4.51 23.61 4.88
CA PRO A 168 4.33 24.94 4.28
C PRO A 168 4.56 26.07 5.30
N GLY A 169 5.32 27.09 4.91
CA GLY A 169 5.68 28.21 5.80
C GLY A 169 6.71 27.90 6.89
N GLY A 170 7.07 26.63 7.11
CA GLY A 170 8.07 26.22 8.10
C GLY A 170 9.51 26.24 7.57
N LYS A 171 10.48 26.39 8.48
CA LYS A 171 11.93 26.22 8.21
C LYS A 171 12.46 24.83 8.60
N SER A 172 11.71 24.11 9.43
CA SER A 172 12.02 22.77 9.92
C SER A 172 12.04 21.73 8.80
N ILE A 173 13.12 20.96 8.71
CA ILE A 173 13.28 19.86 7.74
C ILE A 173 13.18 18.52 8.47
N TYR A 174 12.33 17.65 7.94
CA TYR A 174 12.07 16.29 8.40
C TYR A 174 12.63 15.31 7.38
N ARG A 175 13.20 14.19 7.83
CA ARG A 175 13.71 13.15 6.92
C ARG A 175 12.85 11.91 7.01
N LEU A 176 12.16 11.58 5.92
CA LEU A 176 11.38 10.37 5.76
C LEU A 176 12.24 9.31 5.05
N SER A 177 12.30 8.11 5.63
CA SER A 177 12.96 6.96 5.03
C SER A 177 12.14 5.72 5.29
N ILE A 178 12.08 4.82 4.32
CA ILE A 178 11.48 3.50 4.52
C ILE A 178 12.26 2.76 5.63
N ALA A 179 11.55 2.15 6.57
CA ALA A 179 12.12 1.37 7.66
C ALA A 179 11.37 0.04 7.82
N GLY A 180 12.04 -0.91 8.50
CA GLY A 180 11.55 -2.27 8.65
C GLY A 180 11.71 -3.10 7.38
N ALA A 181 11.50 -4.42 7.51
CA ALA A 181 11.42 -5.28 6.35
C ALA A 181 10.31 -4.72 5.44
N CYS A 182 10.65 -4.55 4.17
CA CYS A 182 9.65 -4.43 3.12
C CYS A 182 8.73 -3.20 3.12
N GLY A 183 9.11 -2.10 3.80
CA GLY A 183 8.29 -0.89 3.77
C GLY A 183 7.03 -0.90 4.62
N GLY A 184 6.92 -1.85 5.55
CA GLY A 184 5.87 -1.87 6.56
C GLY A 184 5.93 -0.70 7.56
N GLN A 185 7.04 0.06 7.57
CA GLN A 185 7.19 1.25 8.39
C GLN A 185 7.83 2.41 7.61
N LEU A 186 7.47 3.62 8.01
CA LEU A 186 8.13 4.85 7.58
C LEU A 186 8.77 5.50 8.81
N ARG A 187 10.09 5.66 8.77
CA ARG A 187 10.85 6.37 9.80
C ARG A 187 10.92 7.84 9.43
N CYS A 188 10.57 8.70 10.38
CA CYS A 188 10.69 10.16 10.29
C CYS A 188 11.68 10.67 11.34
N ILE A 189 12.76 11.31 10.90
CA ILE A 189 13.69 12.02 11.78
C ILE A 189 13.28 13.48 11.82
N HIS A 190 12.97 13.97 13.01
CA HIS A 190 12.59 15.34 13.29
C HIS A 190 13.81 16.28 13.30
N PRO A 191 13.62 17.60 13.12
CA PRO A 191 14.72 18.57 13.14
C PRO A 191 15.55 18.55 14.45
N ASN A 192 14.93 18.15 15.56
CA ASN A 192 15.57 18.03 16.87
C ASN A 192 16.22 16.65 17.12
N GLY A 193 16.27 15.78 16.11
CA GLY A 193 16.84 14.43 16.21
C GLY A 193 15.89 13.36 16.76
N ARG A 194 14.69 13.72 17.26
CA ARG A 194 13.69 12.72 17.67
C ARG A 194 13.30 11.86 16.47
N THR A 195 13.15 10.56 16.70
CA THR A 195 12.73 9.61 15.66
C THR A 195 11.30 9.16 15.90
N GLN A 196 10.45 9.35 14.90
CA GLN A 196 9.08 8.88 14.86
C GLN A 196 8.96 7.71 13.89
N TYR A 197 8.24 6.67 14.28
CA TYR A 197 7.90 5.57 13.39
C TYR A 197 6.42 5.63 13.06
N PHE A 198 6.11 5.61 11.77
CA PHE A 198 4.77 5.41 11.26
C PHE A 198 4.64 3.97 10.78
N LYS A 199 3.57 3.29 11.20
CA LYS A 199 3.21 1.95 10.75
C LYS A 199 2.32 2.06 9.52
N PHE A 200 2.45 1.14 8.58
CA PHE A 200 1.50 1.02 7.47
C PHE A 200 0.08 0.76 8.01
N TYR A 201 -0.94 1.39 7.43
CA TYR A 201 -2.34 1.24 7.82
C TYR A 201 -2.99 0.08 7.06
N GLU A 202 -3.38 -0.98 7.75
CA GLU A 202 -3.80 -2.25 7.11
C GLU A 202 -5.27 -2.31 6.67
N TRP A 203 -6.06 -1.24 6.81
CA TRP A 203 -7.47 -1.17 6.36
C TRP A 203 -8.38 -2.34 6.82
N THR A 204 -8.00 -3.03 7.89
CA THR A 204 -8.76 -4.15 8.49
C THR A 204 -9.68 -3.73 9.65
N ASP A 205 -9.58 -2.46 10.08
CA ASP A 205 -10.30 -1.87 11.22
C ASP A 205 -11.74 -1.45 10.91
#